data_AF-A0A818WT09-F1
#
_entry.id   AF-A0A818WT09-F1
#
_cell.length_a   1.000
_cell.length_b   1.000
_cell.length_c   1.000
_cell.angle_alpha   90.00
_cell.angle_beta   90.00
_cell.angle_gamma   90.00
#
_symmetry.space_group_name_H-M   'P 1'
#
loop_
_entity.id
_entity.type
_entity.pdbx_description
1 polymer ?
#
loop_
_entity_poly.entity_id
_entity_poly.type
_entity_poly.pdbx_seq_one_letter_code
_entity_poly.pdbx_strand_id
1 'polypeptide(L)'
;MLRPELIVPPIVEKLFASIDNTNEPHRFTSIMTCLTRITRQLVRQTSCYSQGQTYVLPLITSVLPGIDLNDFKKTLVTLEFLDTIFMLITCVDCSSAIHIRNDLTEKVCLSTAKFSNFINEFLDRIFGMIKILSTDTSDATVTNDEANMEDSTLESKLTSIMTNIVQQCSSKIFRMIREKITDFLTHACWPSKVRKLVTGLVRAIVMGDSVETLKYLLPKTYESINKIINDSEGNVLLNDHKGDKELTWYLVLFSELVRARGDTLMIYKETIISVFHRCIQIIHKGSYKAIASAAKHILKSLTHVYIIDTRLAIENIDESFIDFLPIRAWGQPTNADQVQVQYHIPNDDELDFVREFVETFMYVELDLLKEKSSKLSNDERLRSLTIVHQIAIGCFRIVPRIGSSYVPNLVPTVVPYSAQSQAQYSIFSKQPKFRENLRLRLLIDIGKLLGESFIDESF
;
A
#
# COMPACT_ATOMS: atom_id res chain seq x y z
N MET A 1 5.56 14.10 27.84
CA MET A 1 6.85 14.63 28.32
C MET A 1 6.59 15.96 29.00
N LEU A 2 7.05 16.15 30.24
CA LEU A 2 6.66 17.31 31.05
C LEU A 2 7.43 18.59 30.72
N ARG A 3 8.67 18.50 30.22
CA ARG A 3 9.56 19.65 29.94
C ARG A 3 10.36 19.46 28.62
N PRO A 4 9.72 19.53 27.44
CA PRO A 4 10.40 19.35 26.15
C PRO A 4 11.53 20.34 25.90
N GLU A 5 11.43 21.56 26.42
CA GLU A 5 12.42 22.62 26.25
C GLU A 5 13.79 22.31 26.90
N LEU A 6 13.84 21.39 27.87
CA LEU A 6 15.10 20.97 28.52
C LEU A 6 15.73 19.74 27.88
N ILE A 7 14.96 18.96 27.12
CA ILE A 7 15.37 17.63 26.65
C ILE A 7 15.59 17.62 25.13
N VAL A 8 14.74 18.30 24.36
CA VAL A 8 14.83 18.30 22.90
C VAL A 8 16.11 19.00 22.41
N PRO A 9 16.45 20.23 22.84
CA PRO A 9 17.63 20.93 22.30
C PRO A 9 18.96 20.18 22.49
N PRO A 10 19.30 19.63 23.69
CA PRO A 10 20.54 18.89 23.86
C PRO A 10 20.64 17.63 22.99
N ILE A 11 19.53 16.98 22.69
CA ILE A 11 19.50 15.78 21.82
C ILE A 11 19.74 16.21 20.36
N VAL A 12 19.11 17.29 19.92
CA VAL A 12 19.29 17.85 18.57
C VAL A 12 20.72 18.32 18.35
N GLU A 13 21.32 19.03 19.31
CA GLU A 13 22.73 19.45 19.25
C GLU A 13 23.68 18.25 19.16
N LYS A 14 23.45 17.21 19.98
CA LYS A 14 24.23 15.98 19.93
C LYS A 14 24.09 15.26 18.59
N LEU A 15 22.93 15.31 17.95
CA LEU A 15 22.72 14.73 16.62
C LEU A 15 23.54 15.47 15.56
N PHE A 16 23.44 16.80 15.50
CA PHE A 16 24.23 17.58 14.54
C PHE A 16 25.74 17.34 14.72
N ALA A 17 26.24 17.32 15.95
CA ALA A 17 27.64 16.98 16.23
C ALA A 17 28.01 15.53 15.86
N SER A 18 27.04 14.61 15.84
CA SER A 18 27.27 13.19 15.49
C SER A 18 27.16 12.92 13.99
N ILE A 19 26.46 13.76 13.22
CA ILE A 19 26.33 13.60 11.76
C ILE A 19 27.68 13.84 11.08
N ASP A 20 28.45 14.81 11.57
CA ASP A 20 29.77 15.15 11.04
C ASP A 20 30.87 14.20 11.55
N ASN A 21 30.60 13.43 12.62
CA ASN A 21 31.57 12.53 13.23
C ASN A 21 31.40 11.09 12.77
N THR A 22 32.23 10.66 11.82
CA THR A 22 32.24 9.30 11.27
C THR A 22 32.87 8.24 12.19
N ASN A 23 33.51 8.65 13.29
CA ASN A 23 34.29 7.74 14.14
C ASN A 23 33.44 6.96 15.17
N GLU A 24 32.18 7.36 15.41
CA GLU A 24 31.30 6.76 16.44
C GLU A 24 29.89 6.39 15.90
N PRO A 25 29.75 5.40 15.01
CA PRO A 25 28.47 5.07 14.36
C PRO A 25 27.36 4.64 15.34
N HIS A 26 27.72 4.04 16.48
CA HIS A 26 26.77 3.67 17.54
C HIS A 26 26.10 4.89 18.19
N ARG A 27 26.78 6.04 18.19
CA ARG A 27 26.25 7.29 18.75
C ARG A 27 25.12 7.83 17.88
N PHE A 28 25.29 7.82 16.56
CA PHE A 28 24.26 8.23 15.60
C PHE A 28 22.98 7.39 15.78
N THR A 29 23.11 6.06 15.76
CA THR A 29 21.96 5.15 15.87
C THR A 29 21.21 5.31 17.20
N SER A 30 21.93 5.50 18.31
CA SER A 30 21.33 5.73 19.64
C SER A 30 20.58 7.06 19.71
N ILE A 31 21.20 8.14 19.21
CA ILE A 31 20.58 9.48 19.22
C ILE A 31 19.34 9.51 18.33
N MET A 32 19.41 8.92 17.14
CA MET A 32 18.27 8.86 16.23
C MET A 32 17.11 8.08 16.83
N THR A 33 17.37 6.94 17.49
CA THR A 33 16.34 6.18 18.21
C THR A 33 15.69 7.02 19.29
N CYS A 34 16.47 7.78 20.08
CA CYS A 34 15.94 8.71 21.06
C CYS A 34 15.10 9.81 20.42
N LEU A 35 15.58 10.39 19.31
CA LEU A 35 14.89 11.45 18.58
C LEU A 35 13.53 10.98 18.07
N THR A 36 13.46 9.79 17.48
CA THR A 36 12.21 9.14 17.04
C THR A 36 11.15 9.08 18.15
N ARG A 37 11.56 8.77 19.39
CA ARG A 37 10.64 8.68 20.53
C ARG A 37 10.11 10.03 21.01
N ILE A 38 10.83 11.11 20.73
CA ILE A 38 10.46 12.48 21.14
C ILE A 38 9.95 13.35 19.98
N THR A 39 9.81 12.78 18.76
CA THR A 39 9.45 13.52 17.54
C THR A 39 8.14 14.30 17.69
N ARG A 40 7.13 13.76 18.38
CA ARG A 40 5.87 14.51 18.60
C ARG A 40 6.09 15.77 19.42
N GLN A 41 6.98 15.75 20.41
CA GLN A 41 7.30 16.93 21.22
C GLN A 41 8.18 17.92 20.47
N LEU A 42 8.99 17.44 19.53
CA LEU A 42 9.77 18.28 18.62
C LEU A 42 8.87 19.06 17.66
N VAL A 43 7.88 18.40 17.04
CA VAL A 43 7.04 19.01 15.98
C VAL A 43 5.85 19.80 16.49
N ARG A 44 5.39 19.54 17.73
CA ARG A 44 4.22 20.20 18.31
C ARG A 44 4.59 21.56 18.90
N GLN A 45 3.91 22.60 18.45
CA GLN A 45 4.01 23.92 19.07
C GLN A 45 3.20 23.95 20.38
N THR A 46 3.86 24.36 21.47
CA THR A 46 3.25 24.53 22.80
C THR A 46 3.68 25.86 23.43
N SER A 47 2.97 26.33 24.46
CA SER A 47 3.34 27.53 25.20
C SER A 47 4.70 27.41 25.91
N CYS A 48 5.08 26.20 26.35
CA CYS A 48 6.36 25.94 27.01
C CYS A 48 7.52 25.69 26.03
N TYR A 49 7.24 25.27 24.79
CA TYR A 49 8.25 25.01 23.78
C TYR A 49 7.72 25.31 22.37
N SER A 50 8.14 26.45 21.83
CA SER A 50 7.75 26.95 20.50
C SER A 50 8.85 26.81 19.45
N GLN A 51 10.09 26.58 19.86
CA GLN A 51 11.26 26.54 18.96
C GLN A 51 11.44 25.19 18.24
N GLY A 52 10.81 24.11 18.73
CA GLY A 52 11.02 22.75 18.21
C GLY A 52 10.81 22.61 16.70
N GLN A 53 9.75 23.24 16.18
CA GLN A 53 9.42 23.21 14.75
C GLN A 53 10.53 23.76 13.85
N THR A 54 11.36 24.67 14.37
CA THR A 54 12.45 25.27 13.60
C THR A 54 13.56 24.27 13.26
N TYR A 55 13.63 23.13 13.96
CA TYR A 55 14.59 22.08 13.70
C TYR A 55 14.11 21.05 12.68
N VAL A 56 12.82 21.00 12.34
CA VAL A 56 12.24 19.94 11.50
C VAL A 56 12.94 19.82 10.14
N LEU A 57 12.93 20.91 9.36
CA LEU A 57 13.57 20.94 8.04
C LEU A 57 15.08 20.68 8.12
N PRO A 58 15.85 21.37 8.98
CA PRO A 58 17.27 21.06 9.18
C PRO A 58 17.53 19.59 9.51
N LEU A 59 16.73 18.99 10.41
CA LEU A 59 16.90 17.60 10.83
C LEU A 59 16.64 16.63 9.68
N ILE A 60 15.49 16.72 8.99
CA ILE A 60 15.18 15.78 7.90
C ILE A 60 16.21 15.86 6.78
N THR A 61 16.70 17.06 6.45
CA THR A 61 17.75 17.25 5.45
C THR A 61 19.08 16.67 5.93
N SER A 62 19.51 16.94 7.17
CA SER A 62 20.81 16.50 7.68
C SER A 62 20.89 14.99 7.92
N VAL A 63 19.77 14.31 8.19
CA VAL A 63 19.76 12.84 8.35
C VAL A 63 19.65 12.10 7.02
N LEU A 64 19.36 12.78 5.91
CA LEU A 64 19.19 12.15 4.60
C LEU A 64 20.42 11.33 4.12
N PRO A 65 21.68 11.72 4.40
CA PRO A 65 22.87 10.88 4.18
C PRO A 65 22.92 9.61 5.02
N GLY A 66 22.06 9.45 6.01
CA GLY A 66 21.90 8.23 6.79
C GLY A 66 21.22 7.09 6.04
N ILE A 67 20.59 7.34 4.89
CA ILE A 67 20.14 6.30 3.95
C ILE A 67 21.35 5.88 3.11
N ASP A 68 22.02 4.83 3.56
CA ASP A 68 23.28 4.30 3.05
C ASP A 68 23.20 2.78 2.88
N LEU A 69 23.43 2.29 1.65
CA LEU A 69 23.41 0.86 1.33
C LEU A 69 24.51 0.08 2.04
N ASN A 70 25.60 0.74 2.46
CA ASN A 70 26.70 0.08 3.15
C ASN A 70 26.43 -0.13 4.65
N ASP A 71 25.46 0.59 5.22
CA ASP A 71 25.10 0.52 6.63
C ASP A 71 23.58 0.39 6.77
N PHE A 72 23.09 -0.85 6.65
CA PHE A 72 21.67 -1.16 6.74
C PHE A 72 21.07 -0.72 8.09
N LYS A 73 21.83 -0.82 9.18
CA LYS A 73 21.37 -0.40 10.51
C LYS A 73 21.16 1.11 10.59
N LYS A 74 22.10 1.90 10.06
CA LYS A 74 21.97 3.36 9.93
C LYS A 74 20.80 3.75 9.03
N THR A 75 20.63 3.04 7.91
CA THR A 75 19.47 3.22 7.02
C THR A 75 18.16 2.97 7.75
N LEU A 76 18.02 1.84 8.44
CA LEU A 76 16.78 1.51 9.14
C LEU A 76 16.38 2.53 10.19
N VAL A 77 17.33 3.00 11.00
CA VAL A 77 17.07 3.98 12.06
C VAL A 77 16.75 5.35 11.46
N THR A 78 17.40 5.72 10.35
CA THR A 78 17.09 6.95 9.60
C THR A 78 15.68 6.91 9.03
N LEU A 79 15.30 5.81 8.37
CA LEU A 79 13.96 5.62 7.83
C LEU A 79 12.89 5.60 8.92
N GLU A 80 13.18 5.04 10.10
CA GLU A 80 12.24 5.04 11.23
C GLU A 80 11.95 6.45 11.77
N PHE A 81 12.99 7.27 11.86
CA PHE A 81 12.83 8.67 12.22
C PHE A 81 12.03 9.44 11.16
N LEU A 82 12.36 9.27 9.88
CA LEU A 82 11.64 9.91 8.77
C LEU A 82 10.17 9.47 8.73
N ASP A 83 9.89 8.18 8.93
CA ASP A 83 8.52 7.66 8.98
C ASP A 83 7.72 8.32 10.10
N THR A 84 8.32 8.40 11.29
CA THR A 84 7.69 9.00 12.47
C THR A 84 7.46 10.51 12.29
N ILE A 85 8.42 11.25 11.72
CA ILE A 85 8.25 12.69 11.55
C ILE A 85 7.23 13.02 10.47
N PHE A 86 7.22 12.30 9.33
CA PHE A 86 6.23 12.50 8.27
C PHE A 86 4.81 12.10 8.67
N MET A 87 4.65 11.15 9.60
CA MET A 87 3.35 10.87 10.21
C MET A 87 2.81 12.06 11.05
N LEU A 88 3.66 13.01 11.45
CA LEU A 88 3.32 14.06 12.41
C LEU A 88 3.36 15.48 11.81
N ILE A 89 3.73 15.64 10.54
CA ILE A 89 3.82 16.94 9.87
C ILE A 89 3.06 16.95 8.54
N THR A 90 2.78 18.15 8.06
CA THR A 90 2.30 18.41 6.71
C THR A 90 3.43 18.95 5.82
N CYS A 91 3.49 18.47 4.59
CA CYS A 91 4.42 18.87 3.54
C CYS A 91 3.77 19.93 2.65
N VAL A 92 3.62 21.15 3.17
CA VAL A 92 2.98 22.28 2.47
C VAL A 92 3.88 23.51 2.55
N ASP A 93 4.08 24.19 1.42
CA ASP A 93 4.80 25.47 1.38
C ASP A 93 3.92 26.59 1.92
N CYS A 94 4.14 26.92 3.19
CA CYS A 94 3.48 27.99 3.93
C CYS A 94 4.29 29.30 3.91
N SER A 95 5.32 29.43 3.06
CA SER A 95 6.21 30.60 3.09
C SER A 95 5.50 31.91 2.76
N SER A 96 4.46 31.88 1.92
CA SER A 96 3.63 33.05 1.57
C SER A 96 2.73 33.53 2.71
N ALA A 97 2.53 32.73 3.77
CA ALA A 97 1.66 33.09 4.89
C ALA A 97 2.14 34.35 5.64
N ILE A 98 3.44 34.66 5.57
CA ILE A 98 4.05 35.86 6.18
C ILE A 98 3.44 37.18 5.67
N HIS A 99 2.88 37.18 4.47
CA HIS A 99 2.25 38.36 3.88
C HIS A 99 0.76 38.47 4.24
N ILE A 100 0.19 37.41 4.81
CA ILE A 100 -1.26 37.27 5.05
C ILE A 100 -1.56 37.37 6.54
N ARG A 101 -0.69 36.82 7.39
CA ARG A 101 -0.92 36.66 8.82
C ARG A 101 0.15 37.34 9.67
N ASN A 102 -0.26 37.88 10.81
CA ASN A 102 0.63 38.51 11.79
C ASN A 102 0.95 37.60 12.99
N ASP A 103 0.33 36.43 13.10
CA ASP A 103 0.39 35.51 14.25
C ASP A 103 1.28 34.27 13.98
N LEU A 104 2.43 34.49 13.32
CA LEU A 104 3.28 33.44 12.76
C LEU A 104 4.65 33.32 13.44
N THR A 105 5.19 32.10 13.38
CA THR A 105 6.62 31.86 13.55
C THR A 105 7.29 31.97 12.17
N GLU A 106 7.74 33.16 11.79
CA GLU A 106 8.27 33.47 10.44
C GLU A 106 9.33 32.47 9.97
N LYS A 107 10.29 32.12 10.84
CA LYS A 107 11.38 31.19 10.52
C LYS A 107 10.86 29.81 10.07
N VAL A 108 9.79 29.30 10.71
CA VAL A 108 9.20 28.00 10.35
C VAL A 108 8.52 28.11 9.00
N CYS A 109 7.69 29.14 8.79
CA CYS A 109 6.98 29.35 7.51
C CYS A 109 7.95 29.48 6.34
N LEU A 110 8.98 30.32 6.46
CA LEU A 110 10.00 30.48 5.43
C LEU A 110 10.76 29.18 5.13
N SER A 111 10.99 28.35 6.15
CA SER A 111 11.67 27.06 5.94
C SER A 111 10.85 26.05 5.13
N THR A 112 9.51 26.13 5.18
CA THR A 112 8.63 25.19 4.46
C THR A 112 8.73 25.27 2.94
N ALA A 113 9.24 26.37 2.38
CA ALA A 113 9.56 26.48 0.95
C ALA A 113 10.57 25.40 0.48
N LYS A 114 11.33 24.82 1.41
CA LYS A 114 12.33 23.78 1.13
C LYS A 114 11.76 22.36 1.07
N PHE A 115 10.48 22.15 1.41
CA PHE A 115 9.88 20.80 1.38
C PHE A 115 9.95 20.15 0.00
N SER A 116 9.65 20.90 -1.07
CA SER A 116 9.73 20.37 -2.44
C SER A 116 11.15 19.89 -2.77
N ASN A 117 12.16 20.65 -2.36
CA ASN A 117 13.56 20.31 -2.62
C ASN A 117 13.97 19.07 -1.82
N PHE A 118 13.63 19.03 -0.52
CA PHE A 118 13.89 17.87 0.31
C PHE A 118 13.25 16.59 -0.25
N ILE A 119 11.97 16.65 -0.65
CA ILE A 119 11.24 15.48 -1.18
C ILE A 119 11.86 15.01 -2.50
N ASN A 120 12.31 15.93 -3.35
CA ASN A 120 13.04 15.57 -4.57
C ASN A 120 14.35 14.86 -4.25
N GLU A 121 15.17 15.42 -3.36
CA GLU A 121 16.45 14.81 -2.94
C GLU A 121 16.24 13.44 -2.27
N PHE A 122 15.19 13.31 -1.47
CA PHE A 122 14.79 12.04 -0.87
C PHE A 122 14.46 11.01 -1.95
N LEU A 123 13.58 11.35 -2.90
CA LEU A 123 13.23 10.46 -4.02
C LEU A 123 14.46 10.11 -4.87
N ASP A 124 15.34 11.06 -5.17
CA ASP A 124 16.56 10.81 -5.95
C ASP A 124 17.49 9.82 -5.23
N ARG A 125 17.62 9.93 -3.91
CA ARG A 125 18.39 8.97 -3.11
C ARG A 125 17.73 7.58 -3.10
N ILE A 126 16.41 7.49 -2.96
CA ILE A 126 15.68 6.21 -3.06
C ILE A 126 15.82 5.60 -4.46
N PHE A 127 15.73 6.39 -5.52
CA PHE A 127 15.92 5.94 -6.89
C PHE A 127 17.34 5.46 -7.16
N GLY A 128 18.34 6.17 -6.66
CA GLY A 128 19.74 5.75 -6.70
C GLY A 128 19.94 4.41 -5.99
N MET A 129 19.35 4.26 -4.80
CA MET A 129 19.38 3.02 -4.03
C MET A 129 18.76 1.84 -4.80
N ILE A 130 17.56 2.04 -5.37
CA ILE A 130 16.88 1.04 -6.19
C ILE A 130 17.73 0.64 -7.41
N LYS A 131 18.37 1.61 -8.08
CA LYS A 131 19.25 1.34 -9.22
C LYS A 131 20.45 0.47 -8.83
N ILE A 132 21.12 0.77 -7.72
CA ILE A 132 22.25 -0.02 -7.22
C ILE A 132 21.79 -1.45 -6.88
N LEU A 133 20.71 -1.59 -6.11
CA LEU A 133 20.15 -2.90 -5.76
C LEU A 133 19.69 -3.71 -6.98
N SER A 134 19.31 -3.03 -8.08
CA SER A 134 18.91 -3.67 -9.33
C SER A 134 20.09 -4.25 -10.11
N THR A 135 21.29 -3.67 -9.95
CA THR A 135 22.53 -4.11 -10.60
C THR A 135 23.31 -5.14 -9.79
N ASP A 136 23.00 -5.30 -8.50
CA ASP A 136 23.65 -6.31 -7.66
C ASP A 136 23.31 -7.72 -8.12
N THR A 137 24.23 -8.32 -8.87
CA THR A 137 24.19 -9.70 -9.39
C THR A 137 24.58 -10.74 -8.34
N SER A 138 24.65 -10.38 -7.05
CA SER A 138 24.90 -11.34 -5.97
C SER A 138 23.89 -12.47 -6.08
N ASP A 139 24.36 -13.67 -6.44
CA ASP A 139 23.54 -14.78 -6.91
C ASP A 139 22.33 -15.03 -6.00
N ALA A 140 21.14 -15.02 -6.60
CA ALA A 140 19.89 -15.42 -5.97
C ALA A 140 19.82 -16.93 -5.62
N THR A 141 20.96 -17.64 -5.63
CA THR A 141 21.06 -19.08 -5.37
C THR A 141 21.21 -19.41 -3.88
N VAL A 142 21.52 -18.42 -3.04
CA VAL A 142 21.44 -18.57 -1.58
C VAL A 142 20.23 -17.80 -1.09
N THR A 143 19.18 -18.52 -0.72
CA THR A 143 18.05 -18.00 0.05
C THR A 143 18.55 -17.59 1.44
N ASN A 144 19.22 -16.44 1.53
CA ASN A 144 19.49 -15.79 2.80
C ASN A 144 18.18 -15.16 3.27
N ASP A 145 17.46 -15.85 4.15
CA ASP A 145 16.22 -15.36 4.75
C ASP A 145 16.40 -13.99 5.42
N GLU A 146 17.60 -13.71 5.93
CA GLU A 146 17.98 -12.40 6.48
C GLU A 146 17.93 -11.30 5.42
N ALA A 147 18.56 -11.47 4.25
CA ALA A 147 18.55 -10.47 3.17
C ALA A 147 17.12 -10.21 2.65
N ASN A 148 16.29 -11.24 2.56
CA ASN A 148 14.88 -11.11 2.18
C ASN A 148 14.06 -10.33 3.24
N MET A 149 14.37 -10.51 4.52
CA MET A 149 13.73 -9.79 5.62
C MET A 149 14.15 -8.32 5.66
N GLU A 150 15.43 -8.04 5.38
CA GLU A 150 15.97 -6.69 5.24
C GLU A 150 15.28 -5.94 4.08
N ASP A 151 15.22 -6.54 2.90
CA ASP A 151 14.54 -5.98 1.72
C ASP A 151 13.05 -5.72 1.98
N SER A 152 12.36 -6.64 2.68
CA SER A 152 10.95 -6.46 3.03
C SER A 152 10.74 -5.35 4.05
N THR A 153 11.65 -5.20 5.01
CA THR A 153 11.59 -4.12 6.02
C THR A 153 11.84 -2.78 5.36
N LEU A 154 12.80 -2.71 4.44
CA LEU A 154 13.10 -1.53 3.64
C LEU A 154 11.90 -1.10 2.79
N GLU A 155 11.27 -2.05 2.08
CA GLU A 155 10.04 -1.79 1.32
C GLU A 155 8.91 -1.25 2.19
N SER A 156 8.66 -1.87 3.35
CA SER A 156 7.59 -1.43 4.25
C SER A 156 7.84 -0.01 4.76
N LYS A 157 9.07 0.31 5.20
CA LYS A 157 9.41 1.65 5.71
C LYS A 157 9.32 2.70 4.62
N LEU A 158 9.84 2.45 3.43
CA LEU A 158 9.76 3.41 2.31
C LEU A 158 8.33 3.65 1.84
N THR A 159 7.54 2.58 1.73
CA THR A 159 6.12 2.68 1.39
C THR A 159 5.38 3.52 2.43
N SER A 160 5.65 3.29 3.72
CA SER A 160 5.04 4.04 4.83
C SER A 160 5.41 5.53 4.78
N ILE A 161 6.71 5.85 4.67
CA ILE A 161 7.20 7.23 4.56
C ILE A 161 6.55 7.92 3.36
N MET A 162 6.55 7.28 2.19
CA MET A 162 5.95 7.87 1.00
C MET A 162 4.44 8.06 1.16
N THR A 163 3.74 7.12 1.78
CA THR A 163 2.30 7.23 2.06
C THR A 163 2.02 8.42 3.00
N ASN A 164 2.81 8.56 4.07
CA ASN A 164 2.71 9.69 4.99
C ASN A 164 2.98 11.03 4.27
N ILE A 165 4.00 11.09 3.40
CA ILE A 165 4.31 12.31 2.63
C ILE A 165 3.15 12.66 1.70
N VAL A 166 2.70 11.73 0.85
CA VAL A 166 1.70 12.04 -0.19
C VAL A 166 0.33 12.38 0.39
N GLN A 167 -0.04 11.76 1.51
CA GLN A 167 -1.30 12.07 2.21
C GLN A 167 -1.27 13.43 2.89
N GLN A 168 -0.09 13.91 3.31
CA GLN A 168 0.06 15.16 4.05
C GLN A 168 0.65 16.30 3.21
N CYS A 169 0.69 16.18 1.88
CA CYS A 169 1.29 17.18 0.99
C CYS A 169 0.25 17.94 0.15
N SER A 170 0.57 19.20 -0.17
CA SER A 170 -0.24 20.01 -1.10
C SER A 170 -0.37 19.34 -2.47
N SER A 171 -1.45 19.64 -3.21
CA SER A 171 -1.67 19.16 -4.58
C SER A 171 -0.48 19.45 -5.51
N LYS A 172 0.20 20.59 -5.31
CA LYS A 172 1.41 20.95 -6.08
C LYS A 172 2.57 19.99 -5.83
N ILE A 173 2.82 19.63 -4.57
CA ILE A 173 3.89 18.69 -4.19
C ILE A 173 3.51 17.26 -4.60
N PHE A 174 2.24 16.87 -4.43
CA PHE A 174 1.76 15.56 -4.89
C PHE A 174 2.00 15.38 -6.40
N ARG A 175 1.62 16.37 -7.22
CA ARG A 175 1.86 16.35 -8.67
C ARG A 175 3.34 16.15 -9.00
N MET A 176 4.23 16.89 -8.34
CA MET A 176 5.68 16.76 -8.50
C MET A 176 6.18 15.34 -8.17
N ILE A 177 5.72 14.75 -7.06
CA ILE A 177 6.05 13.37 -6.67
C ILE A 177 5.56 12.38 -7.72
N ARG A 178 4.30 12.51 -8.15
CA ARG A 178 3.69 11.61 -9.14
C ARG A 178 4.41 11.67 -10.48
N GLU A 179 4.72 12.86 -10.98
CA GLU A 179 5.46 13.05 -12.24
C GLU A 179 6.84 12.41 -12.16
N LYS A 180 7.59 12.69 -11.08
CA LYS A 180 8.92 12.13 -10.86
C LYS A 180 8.92 10.60 -10.75
N ILE A 181 7.93 10.00 -10.08
CA ILE A 181 7.76 8.54 -10.03
C ILE A 181 7.34 7.99 -11.41
N THR A 182 6.44 8.66 -12.12
CA THR A 182 6.01 8.24 -13.46
C THR A 182 7.15 8.22 -14.46
N ASP A 183 8.01 9.23 -14.42
CA ASP A 183 9.21 9.32 -15.26
C ASP A 183 10.19 8.18 -14.90
N PHE A 184 10.38 7.90 -13.61
CA PHE A 184 11.21 6.79 -13.14
C PHE A 184 10.72 5.42 -13.63
N LEU A 185 9.40 5.22 -13.77
CA LEU A 185 8.81 3.99 -14.29
C LEU A 185 8.97 3.84 -15.81
N THR A 186 9.04 4.95 -16.55
CA THR A 186 8.99 4.94 -18.03
C THR A 186 10.26 4.36 -18.67
N HIS A 187 11.40 4.44 -17.98
CA HIS A 187 12.71 4.15 -18.57
C HIS A 187 13.29 2.76 -18.24
N ALA A 188 12.60 1.92 -17.48
CA ALA A 188 13.16 0.64 -17.04
C ALA A 188 12.12 -0.46 -16.78
N CYS A 189 12.43 -1.66 -17.26
CA CYS A 189 11.83 -2.90 -16.77
C CYS A 189 12.61 -3.37 -15.54
N TRP A 190 11.96 -3.39 -14.38
CA TRP A 190 12.64 -3.63 -13.12
C TRP A 190 12.83 -5.14 -12.82
N PRO A 191 14.05 -5.57 -12.40
CA PRO A 191 14.32 -6.95 -11.96
C PRO A 191 13.50 -7.33 -10.73
N SER A 192 13.19 -8.62 -10.58
CA SER A 192 12.34 -9.16 -9.51
C SER A 192 12.73 -8.71 -8.09
N LYS A 193 14.03 -8.60 -7.81
CA LYS A 193 14.59 -8.19 -6.51
C LYS A 193 14.07 -6.82 -6.05
N VAL A 194 14.03 -5.84 -6.95
CA VAL A 194 13.67 -4.46 -6.62
C VAL A 194 12.21 -4.11 -6.90
N ARG A 195 11.43 -5.01 -7.52
CA ARG A 195 10.03 -4.73 -7.90
C ARG A 195 9.22 -4.25 -6.71
N LYS A 196 9.34 -4.91 -5.55
CA LYS A 196 8.61 -4.55 -4.33
C LYS A 196 8.87 -3.11 -3.89
N LEU A 197 10.13 -2.67 -3.92
CA LEU A 197 10.51 -1.29 -3.58
C LEU A 197 9.84 -0.30 -4.53
N VAL A 198 9.96 -0.50 -5.84
CA VAL A 198 9.36 0.38 -6.85
C VAL A 198 7.84 0.40 -6.72
N THR A 199 7.22 -0.77 -6.57
CA THR A 199 5.78 -0.88 -6.45
C THR A 199 5.24 -0.33 -5.13
N GLY A 200 6.05 -0.32 -4.07
CA GLY A 200 5.73 0.34 -2.81
C GLY A 200 5.59 1.87 -2.98
N LEU A 201 6.45 2.48 -3.80
CA LEU A 201 6.32 3.90 -4.16
C LEU A 201 5.06 4.16 -4.98
N VAL A 202 4.74 3.27 -5.94
CA VAL A 202 3.50 3.37 -6.75
C VAL A 202 2.26 3.21 -5.87
N ARG A 203 2.28 2.24 -4.96
CA ARG A 203 1.20 2.04 -3.99
C ARG A 203 0.96 3.29 -3.16
N ALA A 204 2.02 3.97 -2.72
CA ALA A 204 1.88 5.20 -1.97
C ALA A 204 1.13 6.29 -2.77
N ILE A 205 1.53 6.57 -4.02
CA ILE A 205 0.84 7.59 -4.83
C ILE A 205 -0.61 7.19 -5.19
N VAL A 206 -0.91 5.90 -5.37
CA VAL A 206 -2.28 5.40 -5.53
C VAL A 206 -3.13 5.67 -4.29
N MET A 207 -2.55 5.52 -3.09
CA MET A 207 -3.23 5.82 -1.82
C MET A 207 -3.33 7.32 -1.52
N GLY A 208 -2.45 8.14 -2.10
CA GLY A 208 -2.48 9.60 -1.96
C GLY A 208 -3.58 10.25 -2.80
N ASP A 209 -3.62 9.92 -4.10
CA ASP A 209 -4.72 10.33 -4.99
C ASP A 209 -4.91 9.26 -6.07
N SER A 210 -5.93 8.44 -5.90
CA SER A 210 -6.24 7.36 -6.84
C SER A 210 -6.69 7.87 -8.20
N VAL A 211 -7.45 8.97 -8.24
CA VAL A 211 -8.05 9.50 -9.47
C VAL A 211 -6.96 10.02 -10.38
N GLU A 212 -6.14 10.91 -9.85
CA GLU A 212 -5.06 11.52 -10.62
C GLU A 212 -3.95 10.50 -10.91
N THR A 213 -3.68 9.52 -10.06
CA THR A 213 -2.66 8.50 -10.34
C THR A 213 -3.08 7.54 -11.45
N LEU A 214 -4.30 6.98 -11.38
CA LEU A 214 -4.77 6.01 -12.38
C LEU A 214 -4.91 6.64 -13.76
N LYS A 215 -5.36 7.89 -13.83
CA LYS A 215 -5.48 8.66 -15.07
C LYS A 215 -4.21 8.65 -15.93
N TYR A 216 -3.03 8.70 -15.31
CA TYR A 216 -1.76 8.73 -16.05
C TYR A 216 -1.07 7.37 -16.15
N LEU A 217 -1.15 6.52 -15.12
CA LEU A 217 -0.38 5.27 -15.07
C LEU A 217 -1.15 4.05 -15.59
N LEU A 218 -2.47 3.98 -15.39
CA LEU A 218 -3.25 2.81 -15.78
C LEU A 218 -3.33 2.64 -17.30
N PRO A 219 -3.64 3.68 -18.12
CA PRO A 219 -3.64 3.56 -19.57
C PRO A 219 -2.28 3.12 -20.13
N LYS A 220 -1.18 3.73 -19.68
CA LYS A 220 0.18 3.35 -20.09
C LYS A 220 0.50 1.90 -19.76
N THR A 221 0.15 1.46 -18.55
CA THR A 221 0.36 0.07 -18.12
C THR A 221 -0.46 -0.91 -18.96
N TYR A 222 -1.72 -0.57 -19.25
CA TYR A 222 -2.60 -1.35 -20.11
C TYR A 222 -2.07 -1.47 -21.54
N GLU A 223 -1.59 -0.37 -22.13
CA GLU A 223 -0.97 -0.36 -23.45
C GLU A 223 0.28 -1.23 -23.50
N SER A 224 1.17 -1.13 -22.52
CA SER A 224 2.36 -1.98 -22.44
C SER A 224 2.02 -3.47 -22.32
N ILE A 225 1.05 -3.84 -21.48
CA ILE A 225 0.57 -5.23 -21.36
C ILE A 225 0.05 -5.73 -22.70
N ASN A 226 -0.81 -4.95 -23.37
CA ASN A 226 -1.40 -5.36 -24.63
C ASN A 226 -0.38 -5.45 -25.76
N LYS A 227 0.59 -4.53 -25.82
CA LYS A 227 1.67 -4.58 -26.80
C LYS A 227 2.44 -5.88 -26.67
N ILE A 228 2.90 -6.23 -25.46
CA ILE A 228 3.67 -7.45 -25.22
C ILE A 228 2.87 -8.71 -25.59
N ILE A 229 1.57 -8.73 -25.24
CA ILE A 229 0.69 -9.87 -25.56
C ILE A 229 0.43 -9.99 -27.06
N ASN A 230 0.22 -8.88 -27.77
CA ASN A 230 -0.04 -8.89 -29.20
C ASN A 230 1.22 -9.21 -30.03
N ASP A 231 2.39 -8.78 -29.56
CA ASP A 231 3.69 -9.03 -30.23
C ASP A 231 4.12 -10.50 -30.08
N SER A 232 3.63 -11.18 -29.04
CA SER A 232 3.83 -12.61 -28.87
C SER A 232 2.79 -13.45 -29.63
N GLU A 233 3.21 -14.55 -30.26
CA GLU A 233 2.25 -15.54 -30.75
C GLU A 233 1.48 -16.12 -29.54
N GLY A 234 0.16 -15.90 -29.46
CA GLY A 234 -0.61 -16.10 -28.22
C GLY A 234 -0.47 -17.47 -27.54
N ASN A 235 -0.14 -18.54 -28.27
CA ASN A 235 0.11 -19.87 -27.69
C ASN A 235 1.45 -19.99 -26.96
N VAL A 236 2.43 -19.14 -27.30
CA VAL A 236 3.77 -19.14 -26.70
C VAL A 236 3.71 -18.54 -25.31
N LEU A 237 3.05 -17.39 -25.09
CA LEU A 237 2.95 -16.81 -23.74
C LEU A 237 2.15 -17.65 -22.76
N LEU A 238 1.14 -18.38 -23.24
CA LEU A 238 0.33 -19.25 -22.40
C LEU A 238 1.15 -20.43 -21.89
N ASN A 239 2.01 -21.00 -22.74
CA ASN A 239 2.75 -22.24 -22.47
C ASN A 239 4.23 -22.04 -22.11
N ASP A 240 4.78 -20.84 -22.23
CA ASP A 240 6.20 -20.58 -21.93
C ASP A 240 6.45 -20.48 -20.42
N HIS A 241 7.12 -21.51 -19.90
CA HIS A 241 7.55 -21.58 -18.50
C HIS A 241 8.67 -20.60 -18.16
N LYS A 242 9.44 -20.09 -19.14
CA LYS A 242 10.48 -19.08 -18.89
C LYS A 242 9.87 -17.72 -18.61
N GLY A 243 8.71 -17.44 -19.19
CA GLY A 243 7.89 -16.27 -18.94
C GLY A 243 8.52 -14.97 -19.43
N ASP A 244 7.68 -14.05 -19.90
CA ASP A 244 8.13 -12.71 -20.23
C ASP A 244 8.36 -11.89 -18.93
N LYS A 245 9.63 -11.54 -18.68
CA LYS A 245 10.05 -10.76 -17.50
C LYS A 245 9.43 -9.37 -17.52
N GLU A 246 9.26 -8.78 -18.70
CA GLU A 246 8.66 -7.47 -18.93
C GLU A 246 7.14 -7.52 -18.72
N LEU A 247 6.46 -8.53 -19.26
CA LEU A 247 5.04 -8.75 -18.98
C LEU A 247 4.80 -8.90 -17.47
N THR A 248 5.61 -9.74 -16.81
CA THR A 248 5.49 -9.95 -15.37
C THR A 248 5.67 -8.65 -14.59
N TRP A 249 6.58 -7.76 -15.03
CA TRP A 249 6.76 -6.45 -14.41
C TRP A 249 5.49 -5.58 -14.52
N TYR A 250 4.92 -5.43 -15.72
CA TYR A 250 3.71 -4.64 -15.90
C TYR A 250 2.48 -5.25 -15.22
N LEU A 251 2.39 -6.58 -15.11
CA LEU A 251 1.33 -7.23 -14.34
C LEU A 251 1.46 -6.98 -12.83
N VAL A 252 2.68 -6.96 -12.30
CA VAL A 252 2.91 -6.59 -10.89
C VAL A 252 2.57 -5.12 -10.68
N LEU A 253 2.98 -4.23 -11.60
CA LEU A 253 2.61 -2.80 -11.55
C LEU A 253 1.09 -2.62 -11.59
N PHE A 254 0.41 -3.27 -12.53
CA PHE A 254 -1.05 -3.29 -12.63
C PHE A 254 -1.70 -3.74 -11.32
N SER A 255 -1.18 -4.81 -10.69
CA SER A 255 -1.72 -5.32 -9.43
C SER A 255 -1.71 -4.30 -8.29
N GLU A 256 -0.83 -3.29 -8.35
CA GLU A 256 -0.71 -2.24 -7.33
C GLU A 256 -1.52 -1.00 -7.71
N LEU A 257 -1.66 -0.68 -9.00
CA LEU A 257 -2.58 0.35 -9.48
C LEU A 257 -4.04 0.03 -9.14
N VAL A 258 -4.43 -1.25 -9.23
CA VAL A 258 -5.80 -1.67 -8.93
C VAL A 258 -6.12 -1.80 -7.44
N ARG A 259 -5.25 -1.30 -6.56
CA ARG A 259 -5.52 -1.09 -5.13
C ARG A 259 -6.19 0.25 -4.83
N ALA A 260 -6.48 1.03 -5.88
CA ALA A 260 -7.19 2.29 -5.79
C ALA A 260 -8.57 2.15 -5.12
N ARG A 261 -9.11 3.31 -4.72
CA ARG A 261 -10.45 3.42 -4.13
C ARG A 261 -11.50 2.83 -5.08
N GLY A 262 -12.48 2.12 -4.51
CA GLY A 262 -13.48 1.34 -5.25
C GLY A 262 -14.20 2.16 -6.33
N ASP A 263 -14.66 3.35 -5.96
CA ASP A 263 -15.36 4.25 -6.87
C ASP A 263 -14.49 4.73 -8.04
N THR A 264 -13.18 4.87 -7.82
CA THR A 264 -12.22 5.22 -8.85
C THR A 264 -11.96 4.04 -9.79
N LEU A 265 -11.92 2.81 -9.26
CA LEU A 265 -11.79 1.60 -10.09
C LEU A 265 -12.97 1.40 -11.03
N MET A 266 -14.18 1.78 -10.60
CA MET A 266 -15.39 1.67 -11.43
C MET A 266 -15.31 2.46 -12.74
N ILE A 267 -14.57 3.57 -12.77
CA ILE A 267 -14.31 4.37 -13.98
C ILE A 267 -13.54 3.54 -15.04
N TYR A 268 -12.70 2.60 -14.58
CA TYR A 268 -11.81 1.80 -15.42
C TYR A 268 -12.21 0.32 -15.52
N LYS A 269 -13.44 -0.03 -15.14
CA LYS A 269 -13.90 -1.44 -15.06
C LYS A 269 -13.63 -2.23 -16.35
N GLU A 270 -13.92 -1.65 -17.52
CA GLU A 270 -13.75 -2.31 -18.82
C GLU A 270 -12.27 -2.59 -19.12
N THR A 271 -11.40 -1.61 -18.85
CA THR A 271 -9.96 -1.77 -19.01
C THR A 271 -9.41 -2.86 -18.09
N ILE A 272 -9.88 -2.89 -16.83
CA ILE A 272 -9.49 -3.88 -15.84
C ILE A 272 -9.92 -5.28 -16.31
N ILE A 273 -11.19 -5.48 -16.65
CA ILE A 273 -11.75 -6.76 -17.15
C ILE A 273 -10.95 -7.27 -18.37
N SER A 274 -10.64 -6.38 -19.32
CA SER A 274 -9.87 -6.70 -20.52
C SER A 274 -8.49 -7.30 -20.20
N VAL A 275 -7.78 -6.77 -19.21
CA VAL A 275 -6.49 -7.33 -18.75
C VAL A 275 -6.68 -8.74 -18.21
N PHE A 276 -7.71 -8.97 -17.38
CA PHE A 276 -7.96 -10.32 -16.83
C PHE A 276 -8.27 -11.33 -17.93
N HIS A 277 -9.13 -11.00 -18.90
CA HIS A 277 -9.41 -11.91 -20.01
C HIS A 277 -8.16 -12.34 -20.77
N ARG A 278 -7.22 -11.41 -21.00
CA ARG A 278 -6.01 -11.68 -21.76
C ARG A 278 -4.95 -12.45 -20.96
N CYS A 279 -4.90 -12.28 -19.64
CA CYS A 279 -3.77 -12.75 -18.84
C CYS A 279 -4.09 -13.91 -17.89
N ILE A 280 -5.36 -14.23 -17.65
CA ILE A 280 -5.74 -15.21 -16.62
C ILE A 280 -5.21 -16.62 -16.89
N GLN A 281 -5.08 -17.01 -18.17
CA GLN A 281 -4.62 -18.35 -18.58
C GLN A 281 -3.09 -18.50 -18.65
N ILE A 282 -2.30 -17.46 -18.34
CA ILE A 282 -0.84 -17.55 -18.36
C ILE A 282 -0.34 -18.52 -17.28
N ILE A 283 0.51 -19.49 -17.65
CA ILE A 283 1.01 -20.53 -16.74
C ILE A 283 2.26 -20.07 -15.97
N HIS A 284 2.99 -19.07 -16.47
CA HIS A 284 4.19 -18.57 -15.81
C HIS A 284 3.92 -18.07 -14.37
N LYS A 285 4.67 -18.63 -13.40
CA LYS A 285 4.50 -18.42 -11.95
C LYS A 285 4.49 -16.96 -11.50
N GLY A 286 5.37 -16.14 -12.04
CA GLY A 286 5.40 -14.72 -11.70
C GLY A 286 4.14 -13.99 -12.18
N SER A 287 3.72 -14.27 -13.41
CA SER A 287 2.63 -13.58 -14.10
C SER A 287 1.27 -13.91 -13.50
N TYR A 288 0.93 -15.20 -13.33
CA TYR A 288 -0.37 -15.55 -12.76
C TYR A 288 -0.49 -15.13 -11.30
N LYS A 289 0.61 -15.13 -10.52
CA LYS A 289 0.59 -14.62 -9.14
C LYS A 289 0.31 -13.13 -9.09
N ALA A 290 0.83 -12.37 -10.05
CA ALA A 290 0.54 -10.95 -10.18
C ALA A 290 -0.94 -10.71 -10.52
N ILE A 291 -1.49 -11.43 -11.50
CA ILE A 291 -2.91 -11.38 -11.86
C ILE A 291 -3.82 -11.81 -10.69
N ALA A 292 -3.49 -12.91 -10.02
CA ALA A 292 -4.25 -13.35 -8.85
C ALA A 292 -4.20 -12.31 -7.72
N SER A 293 -3.04 -11.66 -7.50
CA SER A 293 -2.93 -10.56 -6.53
C SER A 293 -3.77 -9.35 -6.94
N ALA A 294 -3.78 -9.01 -8.22
CA ALA A 294 -4.64 -7.95 -8.77
C ALA A 294 -6.12 -8.25 -8.51
N ALA A 295 -6.57 -9.50 -8.75
CA ALA A 295 -7.95 -9.92 -8.47
C ALA A 295 -8.31 -9.73 -6.99
N LYS A 296 -7.44 -10.19 -6.07
CA LYS A 296 -7.62 -9.95 -4.63
C LYS A 296 -7.73 -8.45 -4.33
N HIS A 297 -6.85 -7.63 -4.88
CA HIS A 297 -6.80 -6.20 -4.59
C HIS A 297 -8.04 -5.45 -5.06
N ILE A 298 -8.53 -5.71 -6.28
CA ILE A 298 -9.77 -5.13 -6.81
C ILE A 298 -10.95 -5.52 -5.93
N LEU A 299 -11.10 -6.82 -5.68
CA LEU A 299 -12.22 -7.33 -4.90
C LEU A 299 -12.17 -6.82 -3.46
N LYS A 300 -11.00 -6.67 -2.83
CA LYS A 300 -10.91 -6.03 -1.52
C LYS A 300 -11.38 -4.58 -1.58
N SER A 301 -10.94 -3.83 -2.57
CA SER A 301 -11.27 -2.41 -2.73
C SER A 301 -12.75 -2.17 -2.98
N LEU A 302 -13.46 -3.14 -3.57
CA LEU A 302 -14.90 -3.07 -3.87
C LEU A 302 -15.81 -3.72 -2.81
N THR A 303 -15.25 -4.46 -1.84
CA THR A 303 -16.05 -5.23 -0.87
C THR A 303 -15.77 -4.90 0.59
N HIS A 304 -14.70 -4.18 0.88
CA HIS A 304 -14.33 -3.81 2.24
C HIS A 304 -14.72 -2.37 2.55
N VAL A 305 -15.02 -2.11 3.82
CA VAL A 305 -15.03 -0.75 4.37
C VAL A 305 -13.64 -0.39 4.82
N TYR A 306 -13.14 0.75 4.36
CA TYR A 306 -11.84 1.29 4.74
C TYR A 306 -11.87 2.81 4.79
N ILE A 307 -10.86 3.38 5.44
CA ILE A 307 -10.69 4.81 5.61
C ILE A 307 -10.15 5.41 4.30
N ILE A 308 -10.74 6.53 3.86
CA ILE A 308 -10.30 7.28 2.68
C ILE A 308 -9.26 8.33 3.06
N ASP A 309 -9.49 9.01 4.19
CA ASP A 309 -8.70 10.18 4.60
C ASP A 309 -7.98 9.93 5.94
N THR A 310 -6.67 10.08 5.92
CA THR A 310 -5.76 9.95 7.08
C THR A 310 -4.96 11.24 7.33
N ARG A 311 -5.42 12.38 6.78
CA ARG A 311 -4.81 13.68 6.98
C ARG A 311 -4.82 14.11 8.45
N LEU A 312 -3.83 14.93 8.81
CA LEU A 312 -3.71 15.49 10.16
C LEU A 312 -4.80 16.52 10.50
N ALA A 313 -5.42 17.11 9.48
CA ALA A 313 -6.43 18.16 9.59
C ALA A 313 -7.59 17.86 8.65
N ILE A 314 -8.79 18.30 9.04
CA ILE A 314 -10.03 18.16 8.23
C ILE A 314 -10.06 19.26 7.17
N GLU A 315 -9.48 20.40 7.50
CA GLU A 315 -9.36 21.56 6.64
C GLU A 315 -8.54 21.24 5.39
N ASN A 316 -8.92 21.87 4.28
CA ASN A 316 -8.22 21.70 3.03
C ASN A 316 -6.85 22.37 3.08
N ILE A 317 -5.79 21.58 2.96
CA ILE A 317 -4.40 22.07 3.01
C ILE A 317 -4.00 22.94 1.80
N ASP A 318 -4.79 22.91 0.73
CA ASP A 318 -4.57 23.71 -0.48
C ASP A 318 -5.37 25.04 -0.49
N GLU A 319 -6.18 25.32 0.53
CA GLU A 319 -6.93 26.57 0.65
C GLU A 319 -6.10 27.74 1.21
N SER A 320 -6.70 28.93 1.21
CA SER A 320 -6.06 30.16 1.68
C SER A 320 -5.60 30.05 3.14
N PHE A 321 -4.40 30.54 3.44
CA PHE A 321 -3.83 30.51 4.79
C PHE A 321 -4.50 31.46 5.80
N ILE A 322 -5.58 32.15 5.41
CA ILE A 322 -6.33 33.06 6.28
C ILE A 322 -7.03 32.28 7.41
N ASP A 323 -7.76 31.23 7.06
CA ASP A 323 -8.59 30.49 8.02
C ASP A 323 -7.81 29.33 8.65
N PHE A 324 -7.00 28.63 7.85
CA PHE A 324 -6.24 27.47 8.28
C PHE A 324 -4.77 27.56 7.89
N LEU A 325 -3.88 27.24 8.83
CA LEU A 325 -2.44 27.21 8.58
C LEU A 325 -1.89 25.79 8.83
N PRO A 326 -1.47 25.05 7.78
CA PRO A 326 -1.08 23.64 7.90
C PRO A 326 -0.01 23.34 8.96
N ILE A 327 0.96 24.23 9.16
CA ILE A 327 2.03 24.03 10.17
C ILE A 327 1.52 23.98 11.62
N ARG A 328 0.29 24.44 11.89
CA ARG A 328 -0.33 24.37 13.22
C ARG A 328 -0.87 22.99 13.55
N ALA A 329 -1.18 22.18 12.55
CA ALA A 329 -1.63 20.81 12.72
C ALA A 329 -0.50 19.86 13.15
N TRP A 330 0.76 20.28 13.02
CA TRP A 330 1.92 19.42 13.31
C TRP A 330 1.92 18.92 14.76
N GLY A 331 1.96 17.60 14.91
CA GLY A 331 2.03 16.90 16.19
C GLY A 331 0.84 17.12 17.13
N GLN A 332 -0.26 17.73 16.67
CA GLN A 332 -1.45 17.96 17.49
C GLN A 332 -2.22 16.65 17.70
N PRO A 333 -2.68 16.37 18.93
CA PRO A 333 -3.62 15.29 19.16
C PRO A 333 -5.04 15.71 18.75
N THR A 334 -5.81 14.76 18.23
CA THR A 334 -7.24 14.96 17.95
C THR A 334 -8.07 14.31 19.05
N ASN A 335 -9.12 14.99 19.52
CA ASN A 335 -10.09 14.38 20.43
C ASN A 335 -10.91 13.33 19.69
N ALA A 336 -11.08 12.14 20.28
CA ALA A 336 -11.87 11.04 19.70
C ALA A 336 -13.27 11.47 19.27
N ASP A 337 -13.92 12.36 20.03
CA ASP A 337 -15.27 12.86 19.73
C ASP A 337 -15.31 13.83 18.53
N GLN A 338 -14.17 14.38 18.12
CA GLN A 338 -14.04 15.35 17.03
C GLN A 338 -13.51 14.72 15.73
N VAL A 339 -13.10 13.44 15.77
CA VAL A 339 -12.55 12.77 14.59
C VAL A 339 -13.66 12.54 13.56
N GLN A 340 -13.54 13.18 12.41
CA GLN A 340 -14.41 12.94 11.25
C GLN A 340 -13.73 11.95 10.31
N VAL A 341 -14.01 10.66 10.49
CA VAL A 341 -13.44 9.62 9.62
C VAL A 341 -14.31 9.47 8.36
N GLN A 342 -13.69 9.66 7.20
CA GLN A 342 -14.32 9.35 5.92
C GLN A 342 -14.09 7.89 5.57
N TYR A 343 -15.18 7.16 5.31
CA TYR A 343 -15.14 5.75 4.93
C TYR A 343 -15.56 5.57 3.49
N HIS A 344 -14.88 4.67 2.79
CA HIS A 344 -15.41 4.05 1.61
C HIS A 344 -16.36 2.93 2.04
N ILE A 345 -17.59 2.97 1.52
CA ILE A 345 -18.61 1.95 1.77
C ILE A 345 -19.03 1.39 0.41
N PRO A 346 -18.93 0.06 0.20
CA PRO A 346 -19.34 -0.57 -1.04
C PRO A 346 -20.78 -0.20 -1.46
N ASN A 347 -20.94 0.26 -2.69
CA ASN A 347 -22.25 0.59 -3.27
C ASN A 347 -22.79 -0.57 -4.14
N ASP A 348 -24.05 -0.46 -4.58
CA ASP A 348 -24.72 -1.54 -5.31
C ASP A 348 -24.06 -1.81 -6.69
N ASP A 349 -23.55 -0.78 -7.37
CA ASP A 349 -22.84 -0.92 -8.66
C ASP A 349 -21.50 -1.67 -8.50
N GLU A 350 -20.76 -1.38 -7.43
CA GLU A 350 -19.52 -2.06 -7.08
C GLU A 350 -19.77 -3.53 -6.74
N LEU A 351 -20.85 -3.83 -6.02
CA LEU A 351 -21.25 -5.19 -5.67
C LEU A 351 -21.73 -5.98 -6.90
N ASP A 352 -22.40 -5.33 -7.84
CA ASP A 352 -22.79 -5.94 -9.11
C ASP A 352 -21.56 -6.24 -9.98
N PHE A 353 -20.58 -5.33 -10.03
CA PHE A 353 -19.30 -5.60 -10.71
C PHE A 353 -18.52 -6.75 -10.05
N VAL A 354 -18.53 -6.86 -8.72
CA VAL A 354 -17.95 -8.01 -8.01
C VAL A 354 -18.64 -9.32 -8.41
N ARG A 355 -19.97 -9.31 -8.56
CA ARG A 355 -20.72 -10.48 -9.05
C ARG A 355 -20.27 -10.87 -10.45
N GLU A 356 -20.27 -9.92 -11.37
CA GLU A 356 -19.82 -10.11 -12.75
C GLU A 356 -18.40 -10.69 -12.81
N PHE A 357 -17.48 -10.13 -12.02
CA PHE A 357 -16.09 -10.58 -11.97
C PHE A 357 -15.97 -12.05 -11.50
N VAL A 358 -16.70 -12.41 -10.45
CA VAL A 358 -16.70 -13.79 -9.92
C VAL A 358 -17.30 -14.76 -10.93
N GLU A 359 -18.42 -14.38 -11.58
CA GLU A 359 -19.05 -15.15 -12.67
C GLU A 359 -18.12 -15.36 -13.87
N THR A 360 -17.37 -14.33 -14.24
CA THR A 360 -16.52 -14.35 -15.43
C THR A 360 -15.24 -15.15 -15.23
N PHE A 361 -14.62 -15.05 -14.05
CA PHE A 361 -13.27 -15.58 -13.83
C PHE A 361 -13.21 -16.74 -12.84
N MET A 362 -13.98 -16.71 -11.76
CA MET A 362 -13.84 -17.71 -10.70
C MET A 362 -14.60 -18.99 -11.01
N TYR A 363 -15.88 -18.87 -11.41
CA TYR A 363 -16.70 -20.06 -11.72
C TYR A 363 -16.12 -20.85 -12.90
N VAL A 364 -15.60 -20.17 -13.91
CA VAL A 364 -14.93 -20.80 -15.06
C VAL A 364 -13.74 -21.66 -14.61
N GLU A 365 -12.89 -21.16 -13.70
CA GLU A 365 -11.75 -21.93 -13.18
C GLU A 365 -12.19 -23.05 -12.22
N LEU A 366 -13.28 -22.87 -11.48
CA LEU A 366 -13.86 -23.94 -10.64
C LEU A 366 -14.40 -25.09 -11.48
N ASP A 367 -15.16 -24.79 -12.53
CA ASP A 367 -15.71 -25.80 -13.43
C ASP A 367 -14.58 -26.51 -14.20
N LEU A 368 -13.54 -25.77 -14.60
CA LEU A 368 -12.32 -26.34 -15.19
C LEU A 368 -11.65 -27.36 -14.25
N LEU A 369 -11.48 -27.00 -12.97
CA LEU A 369 -10.92 -27.88 -11.95
C LEU A 369 -11.83 -29.10 -11.71
N LYS A 370 -13.15 -28.93 -11.70
CA LYS A 370 -14.09 -30.03 -11.46
C LYS A 370 -14.10 -31.04 -12.61
N GLU A 371 -14.13 -30.59 -13.86
CA GLU A 371 -14.28 -31.47 -15.02
C GLU A 371 -12.96 -32.05 -15.54
N LYS A 372 -11.87 -31.28 -15.44
CA LYS A 372 -10.61 -31.58 -16.14
C LYS A 372 -9.39 -31.70 -15.23
N SER A 373 -9.54 -31.73 -13.89
CA SER A 373 -8.41 -31.81 -12.95
C SER A 373 -7.38 -32.90 -13.31
N SER A 374 -7.83 -34.09 -13.70
CA SER A 374 -6.94 -35.21 -14.08
C SER A 374 -6.17 -35.00 -15.40
N LYS A 375 -6.64 -34.10 -16.27
CA LYS A 375 -6.02 -33.78 -17.56
C LYS A 375 -5.10 -32.56 -17.49
N LEU A 376 -5.20 -31.76 -16.43
CA LEU A 376 -4.39 -30.55 -16.24
C LEU A 376 -3.01 -30.89 -15.67
N SER A 377 -1.99 -30.19 -16.17
CA SER A 377 -0.66 -30.19 -15.56
C SER A 377 -0.70 -29.67 -14.12
N ASN A 378 0.34 -30.00 -13.33
CA ASN A 378 0.44 -29.49 -11.96
C ASN A 378 0.49 -27.95 -11.92
N ASP A 379 1.12 -27.32 -12.91
CA ASP A 379 1.24 -25.86 -12.99
C ASP A 379 -0.09 -25.18 -13.34
N GLU A 380 -0.87 -25.75 -14.27
CA GLU A 380 -2.22 -25.25 -14.59
C GLU A 380 -3.17 -25.41 -13.40
N ARG A 381 -3.10 -26.53 -12.67
CA ARG A 381 -3.87 -26.73 -11.43
C ARG A 381 -3.47 -25.69 -10.37
N LEU A 382 -2.17 -25.48 -10.17
CA LEU A 382 -1.68 -24.49 -9.22
C LEU A 382 -2.08 -23.05 -9.60
N ARG A 383 -2.03 -22.69 -10.88
CA ARG A 383 -2.53 -21.42 -11.42
C ARG A 383 -4.00 -21.22 -11.06
N SER A 384 -4.85 -22.17 -11.47
CA SER A 384 -6.31 -22.13 -11.28
C SER A 384 -6.65 -22.02 -9.79
N LEU A 385 -6.04 -22.85 -8.93
CA LEU A 385 -6.22 -22.80 -7.48
C LEU A 385 -5.74 -21.47 -6.87
N THR A 386 -4.64 -20.91 -7.36
CA THR A 386 -4.13 -19.62 -6.88
C THR A 386 -5.10 -18.49 -7.21
N ILE A 387 -5.65 -18.46 -8.43
CA ILE A 387 -6.65 -17.47 -8.86
C ILE A 387 -7.91 -17.59 -8.01
N VAL A 388 -8.47 -18.80 -7.90
CA VAL A 388 -9.66 -19.08 -7.09
C VAL A 388 -9.45 -18.65 -5.64
N HIS A 389 -8.29 -18.99 -5.06
CA HIS A 389 -7.95 -18.62 -3.69
C HIS A 389 -7.85 -17.09 -3.49
N GLN A 390 -7.20 -16.37 -4.41
CA GLN A 390 -7.08 -14.91 -4.29
C GLN A 390 -8.42 -14.19 -4.52
N ILE A 391 -9.25 -14.66 -5.46
CA ILE A 391 -10.61 -14.13 -5.66
C ILE A 391 -11.43 -14.33 -4.39
N ALA A 392 -11.41 -15.54 -3.82
CA ALA A 392 -12.09 -15.88 -2.58
C ALA A 392 -11.66 -14.95 -1.42
N ILE A 393 -10.35 -14.78 -1.19
CA ILE A 393 -9.84 -13.85 -0.16
C ILE A 393 -10.37 -12.42 -0.40
N GLY A 394 -10.48 -12.02 -1.67
CA GLY A 394 -10.95 -10.71 -2.06
C GLY A 394 -12.41 -10.45 -1.71
N CYS A 395 -13.33 -11.38 -2.02
CA CYS A 395 -14.78 -11.17 -1.93
C CYS A 395 -15.46 -11.84 -0.73
N PHE A 396 -14.79 -12.69 0.04
CA PHE A 396 -15.42 -13.43 1.15
C PHE A 396 -16.05 -12.56 2.23
N ARG A 397 -15.65 -11.28 2.35
CA ARG A 397 -16.26 -10.37 3.33
C ARG A 397 -17.77 -10.21 3.14
N ILE A 398 -18.24 -10.30 1.90
CA ILE A 398 -19.66 -10.12 1.52
C ILE A 398 -20.38 -11.43 1.20
N VAL A 399 -19.65 -12.55 1.10
CA VAL A 399 -20.26 -13.89 0.96
C VAL A 399 -20.86 -14.30 2.32
N PRO A 400 -22.05 -14.92 2.36
CA PRO A 400 -22.62 -15.44 3.61
C PRO A 400 -21.77 -16.58 4.19
N ARG A 401 -21.80 -16.75 5.52
CA ARG A 401 -21.20 -17.93 6.15
C ARG A 401 -21.95 -19.19 5.70
N ILE A 402 -21.29 -20.33 5.72
CA ILE A 402 -21.96 -21.61 5.49
C ILE A 402 -22.94 -21.80 6.64
N GLY A 403 -24.21 -22.07 6.33
CA GLY A 403 -25.20 -22.39 7.35
C GLY A 403 -24.76 -23.66 8.06
N SER A 404 -24.46 -23.58 9.36
CA SER A 404 -24.12 -24.77 10.13
C SER A 404 -25.40 -25.49 10.54
N SER A 405 -25.55 -26.76 10.15
CA SER A 405 -26.40 -27.67 10.91
C SER A 405 -25.80 -27.83 12.30
N TYR A 406 -26.65 -27.82 13.33
CA TYR A 406 -26.26 -28.14 14.70
C TYR A 406 -25.51 -29.48 14.70
N VAL A 407 -24.27 -29.51 15.19
CA VAL A 407 -23.52 -30.76 15.39
C VAL A 407 -23.97 -31.32 16.73
N PRO A 408 -24.79 -32.38 16.76
CA PRO A 408 -25.31 -32.91 18.01
C PRO A 408 -24.18 -33.55 18.83
N ASN A 409 -24.38 -33.60 20.14
CA ASN A 409 -23.57 -34.39 21.09
C ASN A 409 -22.10 -33.97 21.25
N LEU A 410 -21.75 -32.69 21.01
CA LEU A 410 -20.42 -32.17 21.35
C LEU A 410 -20.22 -32.03 22.86
N VAL A 411 -21.07 -31.25 23.53
CA VAL A 411 -21.02 -31.03 24.99
C VAL A 411 -22.44 -30.80 25.52
N PRO A 412 -22.89 -31.50 26.57
CA PRO A 412 -24.15 -31.19 27.23
C PRO A 412 -24.09 -29.79 27.84
N THR A 413 -24.97 -28.89 27.38
CA THR A 413 -25.01 -27.49 27.85
C THR A 413 -26.40 -27.21 28.42
N VAL A 414 -26.44 -26.71 29.67
CA VAL A 414 -27.70 -26.37 30.37
C VAL A 414 -28.21 -24.97 29.98
N VAL A 415 -27.35 -24.16 29.36
CA VAL A 415 -27.65 -22.82 28.86
C VAL A 415 -27.70 -22.87 27.33
N PRO A 416 -28.71 -22.26 26.67
CA PRO A 416 -28.76 -22.23 25.21
C PRO A 416 -27.52 -21.53 24.64
N TYR A 417 -26.79 -22.24 23.77
CA TYR A 417 -25.67 -21.67 23.03
C TYR A 417 -26.20 -21.01 21.76
N SER A 418 -26.23 -19.68 21.73
CA SER A 418 -26.46 -18.91 20.51
C SER A 418 -25.14 -18.33 20.03
N ALA A 419 -24.74 -18.67 18.80
CA ALA A 419 -23.69 -17.91 18.14
C ALA A 419 -24.21 -16.49 17.91
N GLN A 420 -23.76 -15.53 18.72
CA GLN A 420 -24.00 -14.12 18.44
C GLN A 420 -23.10 -13.70 17.28
N SER A 421 -23.59 -13.90 16.05
CA SER A 421 -23.05 -13.18 14.91
C SER A 421 -23.50 -11.73 15.02
N GLN A 422 -22.73 -10.91 15.70
CA GLN A 422 -22.91 -9.46 15.67
C GLN A 422 -22.47 -8.97 14.28
N ALA A 423 -23.37 -9.07 13.28
CA ALA A 423 -23.25 -8.26 12.07
C ALA A 423 -23.59 -6.83 12.48
N GLN A 424 -22.62 -6.12 13.08
CA GLN A 424 -22.85 -4.81 13.69
C GLN A 424 -23.24 -3.70 12.71
N TYR A 425 -23.18 -3.95 11.39
CA TYR A 425 -23.50 -2.93 10.38
C TYR A 425 -24.41 -3.50 9.29
N SER A 426 -25.51 -2.80 9.00
CA SER A 426 -26.46 -3.07 7.92
C SER A 426 -25.77 -3.21 6.55
N ILE A 427 -24.60 -2.60 6.38
CA ILE A 427 -23.81 -2.72 5.15
C ILE A 427 -23.37 -4.15 4.86
N PHE A 428 -23.10 -4.97 5.91
CA PHE A 428 -22.73 -6.37 5.76
C PHE A 428 -23.96 -7.26 5.55
N SER A 429 -25.17 -6.69 5.64
CA SER A 429 -26.41 -7.36 5.26
C SER A 429 -26.72 -7.20 3.77
N LYS A 430 -26.14 -6.20 3.08
CA LYS A 430 -26.17 -6.10 1.62
C LYS A 430 -25.24 -7.17 1.04
N GLN A 431 -25.81 -8.31 0.69
CA GLN A 431 -25.08 -9.38 0.02
C GLN A 431 -25.35 -9.31 -1.48
N PRO A 432 -24.31 -9.36 -2.32
CA PRO A 432 -24.52 -9.59 -3.73
C PRO A 432 -25.26 -10.92 -3.90
N LYS A 433 -26.26 -10.95 -4.79
CA LYS A 433 -26.98 -12.17 -5.13
C LYS A 433 -26.10 -13.06 -6.00
N PHE A 434 -25.13 -13.74 -5.39
CA PHE A 434 -24.42 -14.82 -6.06
C PHE A 434 -25.40 -15.97 -6.37
N ARG A 435 -25.08 -16.77 -7.40
CA ARG A 435 -25.90 -17.92 -7.82
C ARG A 435 -26.10 -18.95 -6.71
N GLU A 436 -25.09 -19.08 -5.85
CA GLU A 436 -25.05 -20.02 -4.73
C GLU A 436 -24.15 -19.46 -3.62
N ASN A 437 -24.13 -20.10 -2.45
CA ASN A 437 -23.17 -19.75 -1.40
C ASN A 437 -21.75 -20.16 -1.84
N LEU A 438 -20.97 -19.18 -2.31
CA LEU A 438 -19.62 -19.41 -2.83
C LEU A 438 -18.68 -20.12 -1.85
N ARG A 439 -18.85 -19.93 -0.53
CA ARG A 439 -18.07 -20.68 0.47
C ARG A 439 -18.41 -22.17 0.47
N LEU A 440 -19.71 -22.49 0.39
CA LEU A 440 -20.17 -23.88 0.35
C LEU A 440 -19.69 -24.55 -0.93
N ARG A 441 -19.84 -23.86 -2.07
CA ARG A 441 -19.37 -24.39 -3.36
C ARG A 441 -17.88 -24.71 -3.34
N LEU A 442 -17.05 -23.77 -2.84
CA LEU A 442 -15.62 -23.99 -2.69
C LEU A 442 -15.30 -25.16 -1.76
N LEU A 443 -16.00 -25.27 -0.64
CA LEU A 443 -15.78 -26.36 0.31
C LEU A 443 -16.05 -27.73 -0.35
N ILE A 444 -17.12 -27.85 -1.13
CA ILE A 444 -17.47 -29.07 -1.86
C ILE A 444 -16.44 -29.37 -2.95
N ASP A 445 -16.14 -28.41 -3.83
CA ASP A 445 -15.26 -28.65 -4.97
C ASP A 445 -13.81 -28.93 -4.55
N ILE A 446 -13.30 -28.18 -3.56
CA ILE A 446 -11.96 -28.42 -3.02
C ILE A 446 -11.91 -29.72 -2.21
N GLY A 447 -12.95 -30.05 -1.43
CA GLY A 447 -13.04 -31.34 -0.73
C GLY A 447 -12.97 -32.52 -1.70
N LYS A 448 -13.72 -32.46 -2.81
CA LYS A 448 -13.66 -33.46 -3.89
C LYS A 448 -12.25 -33.59 -4.49
N LEU A 449 -11.54 -32.48 -4.69
CA LEU A 449 -10.15 -32.50 -5.19
C LEU A 449 -9.15 -33.11 -4.19
N LEU A 450 -9.39 -32.97 -2.89
CA LEU A 450 -8.57 -33.56 -1.82
C LEU A 450 -8.93 -35.03 -1.53
N GLY A 451 -9.98 -35.56 -2.18
CA GLY A 451 -10.50 -36.91 -1.89
C GLY A 451 -11.30 -36.99 -0.59
N GLU A 452 -11.69 -35.84 -0.03
CA GLU A 452 -12.42 -35.73 1.22
C GLU A 452 -13.92 -35.53 0.91
N SER A 453 -14.74 -36.53 1.21
CA SER A 453 -16.21 -36.44 1.10
C SER A 453 -16.78 -35.76 2.34
N PHE A 454 -16.51 -34.47 2.53
CA PHE A 454 -16.88 -33.80 3.78
C PHE A 454 -18.36 -33.47 3.93
N ILE A 455 -19.18 -33.55 2.87
CA ILE A 455 -20.53 -32.99 2.91
C ILE A 455 -21.48 -33.83 2.04
N ASP A 456 -22.55 -34.33 2.67
CA ASP A 456 -23.74 -34.87 2.02
C ASP A 456 -24.34 -33.77 1.12
N GLU A 457 -24.61 -34.02 -0.17
CA GLU A 457 -24.97 -32.97 -1.16
C GLU A 457 -26.33 -32.26 -0.88
N SER A 458 -26.91 -32.47 0.31
CA SER A 458 -28.18 -31.92 0.78
C SER A 458 -28.07 -30.59 1.56
N PHE A 459 -26.90 -29.94 1.58
CA PHE A 459 -26.65 -28.64 2.26
C PHE A 459 -26.95 -27.40 1.42
#